data_AF-A0A814Q3P6-F1
#
_entry.id   AF-A0A814Q3P6-F1
#
_cell.length_a   1.000
_cell.length_b   1.000
_cell.length_c   1.000
_cell.angle_alpha   90.00
_cell.angle_beta   90.00
_cell.angle_gamma   90.00
#
_symmetry.space_group_name_H-M   'P 1'
#
loop_
_entity.id
_entity.type
_entity.pdbx_description
1 polymer ?
#
loop_
_entity_poly.entity_id
_entity_poly.type
_entity_poly.pdbx_seq_one_letter_code
_entity_poly.pdbx_strand_id
1 'polypeptide(L)'
;MQFYHLILLVSIFVCPILVKSEIKPVLINKFELAHAGFSTLLRTWTLNSTSWALVISCFNPIPGTTDYVYNVANIEWQLTTKITPTVLTNQIIWPNGIVPADTLIPYSIIVPSGFLVPGKTNGNLYFISQTGSPTPLVPNDKTNWFYHDADFKDMDGDGHFDIVAGRANVPIIGGPTTQLIWLKNPGNYSVTGPWKLNYLLTTGGPDIQVQFAHIDSLTVLFANSYFTRKLQMFWSDSDPLWSNASQLHVRHIDYEPLSYAYIQLTNDLNGDQKPDLLVTVNDEFNGSLIAYELPTSGDIRTGDFIKHVLATGFKPFSQGKGKGAPGQASAVKFYSGPARKKPVIILSGDDDGCVYSLEALHDDDPSNWEYSKKIIHQSKKSTIGQISIEDVDSDGHPEMFVPAYNEGIVYIYRLMDN
;
A
#
# COMPACT_ATOMS: atom_id res chain seq x y z
N MET A 1 -51.37 -55.14 30.24
CA MET A 1 -51.08 -54.30 29.06
C MET A 1 -50.55 -52.97 29.60
N GLN A 2 -49.22 -52.84 29.75
CA GLN A 2 -48.55 -51.67 30.33
C GLN A 2 -48.33 -50.62 29.24
N PHE A 3 -48.90 -49.43 29.42
CA PHE A 3 -48.61 -48.28 28.57
C PHE A 3 -47.32 -47.61 29.04
N TYR A 4 -46.27 -47.71 28.22
CA TYR A 4 -45.07 -46.89 28.38
C TYR A 4 -45.35 -45.49 27.82
N HIS A 5 -45.32 -44.47 28.67
CA HIS A 5 -45.27 -43.08 28.22
C HIS A 5 -43.86 -42.75 27.75
N LEU A 6 -43.69 -42.70 26.44
CA LEU A 6 -42.48 -42.18 25.78
C LEU A 6 -42.47 -40.65 25.95
N ILE A 7 -41.65 -40.14 26.86
CA ILE A 7 -41.38 -38.71 26.98
C ILE A 7 -40.42 -38.32 25.85
N LEU A 8 -40.93 -37.65 24.83
CA LEU A 8 -40.14 -37.09 23.75
C LEU A 8 -39.50 -35.79 24.25
N LEU A 9 -38.23 -35.85 24.67
CA LEU A 9 -37.41 -34.67 24.97
C LEU A 9 -37.07 -33.98 23.65
N VAL A 10 -37.82 -32.93 23.29
CA VAL A 10 -37.47 -32.03 22.19
C VAL A 10 -36.37 -31.11 22.68
N SER A 11 -35.11 -31.48 22.41
CA SER A 11 -33.97 -30.59 22.59
C SER A 11 -34.05 -29.50 21.51
N ILE A 12 -34.53 -28.31 21.89
CA ILE A 12 -34.42 -27.11 21.06
C ILE A 12 -32.93 -26.74 21.04
N PHE A 13 -32.22 -27.16 19.99
CA PHE A 13 -30.91 -26.61 19.67
C PHE A 13 -31.11 -25.17 19.21
N VAL A 14 -31.04 -24.24 20.17
CA VAL A 14 -30.86 -22.82 19.85
C VAL A 14 -29.44 -22.70 19.29
N CYS A 15 -29.31 -22.74 17.97
CA CYS A 15 -28.07 -22.42 17.32
C CYS A 15 -27.81 -20.93 17.61
N PRO A 16 -26.76 -20.57 18.36
CA PRO A 16 -26.46 -19.16 18.59
C PRO A 16 -26.23 -18.52 17.22
N ILE A 17 -27.03 -17.52 16.88
CA ILE A 17 -26.75 -16.65 15.73
C ILE A 17 -25.45 -15.93 16.10
N LEU A 18 -24.35 -16.33 15.47
CA LEU A 18 -23.08 -15.63 15.59
C LEU A 18 -23.25 -14.30 14.89
N VAL A 19 -23.43 -13.24 15.67
CA VAL A 19 -23.48 -11.87 15.15
C VAL A 19 -22.05 -11.43 14.89
N LYS A 20 -21.79 -10.88 13.71
CA LYS A 20 -20.54 -10.21 13.37
C LYS A 20 -20.25 -9.12 14.41
N SER A 21 -19.12 -9.24 15.10
CA SER A 21 -18.61 -8.25 16.03
C SER A 21 -18.11 -7.00 15.28
N GLU A 22 -18.26 -5.84 15.90
CA GLU A 22 -17.82 -4.56 15.32
C GLU A 22 -16.36 -4.29 15.71
N ILE A 23 -15.54 -3.86 14.73
CA ILE A 23 -14.17 -3.45 15.02
C ILE A 23 -14.17 -2.14 15.82
N LYS A 24 -13.57 -2.17 17.01
CA LYS A 24 -13.42 -1.03 17.91
C LYS A 24 -11.97 -0.55 17.92
N PRO A 25 -11.66 0.61 17.33
CA PRO A 25 -10.33 1.20 17.45
C PRO A 25 -10.14 1.79 18.85
N VAL A 26 -9.04 1.43 19.50
CA VAL A 26 -8.61 1.99 20.80
C VAL A 26 -7.31 2.72 20.60
N LEU A 27 -7.28 4.03 20.87
CA LEU A 27 -6.03 4.78 20.89
C LEU A 27 -5.17 4.31 22.07
N ILE A 28 -4.07 3.61 21.80
CA ILE A 28 -3.20 3.07 22.84
C ILE A 28 -1.99 3.97 23.10
N ASN A 29 -1.52 4.73 22.10
CA ASN A 29 -0.37 5.64 22.24
C ASN A 29 -0.27 6.65 21.08
N LYS A 30 0.65 7.60 21.19
CA LYS A 30 1.03 8.54 20.14
C LYS A 30 2.42 9.14 20.42
N PHE A 31 3.09 9.60 19.38
CA PHE A 31 4.36 10.34 19.53
C PHE A 31 4.48 11.46 18.50
N GLU A 32 5.30 12.45 18.82
CA GLU A 32 5.55 13.61 17.96
C GLU A 32 6.52 13.24 16.84
N LEU A 33 6.12 13.52 15.60
CA LEU A 33 6.95 13.38 14.42
C LEU A 33 6.42 14.28 13.31
N ALA A 34 7.11 15.40 13.06
CA ALA A 34 6.68 16.38 12.07
C ALA A 34 6.76 15.79 10.65
N HIS A 35 5.73 16.06 9.84
CA HIS A 35 5.70 15.71 8.42
C HIS A 35 5.79 14.21 8.10
N ALA A 36 5.40 13.34 9.03
CA ALA A 36 5.28 11.91 8.78
C ALA A 36 4.24 11.65 7.69
N GLY A 37 4.67 11.14 6.53
CA GLY A 37 3.80 10.97 5.37
C GLY A 37 3.64 9.53 4.90
N PHE A 38 4.64 8.68 5.11
CA PHE A 38 4.53 7.24 4.84
C PHE A 38 5.06 6.44 6.01
N SER A 39 4.30 5.45 6.49
CA SER A 39 4.79 4.46 7.44
C SER A 39 4.73 3.04 6.88
N THR A 40 5.76 2.26 7.18
CA THR A 40 5.85 0.83 6.83
C THR A 40 6.37 0.06 8.04
N LEU A 41 5.78 -1.11 8.31
CA LEU A 41 6.26 -2.05 9.31
C LEU A 41 7.18 -3.07 8.64
N LEU A 42 8.36 -3.25 9.21
CA LEU A 42 9.37 -4.20 8.74
C LEU A 42 9.58 -5.27 9.78
N ARG A 43 9.63 -6.53 9.34
CA ARG A 43 10.16 -7.60 10.19
C ARG A 43 11.66 -7.40 10.33
N THR A 44 12.14 -7.56 11.56
CA THR A 44 13.54 -7.47 11.92
C THR A 44 13.95 -8.65 12.79
N TRP A 45 15.25 -8.78 13.05
CA TRP A 45 15.78 -9.80 13.93
C TRP A 45 16.57 -9.16 15.06
N THR A 46 16.04 -9.29 16.28
CA THR A 46 16.65 -8.76 17.50
C THR A 46 16.73 -9.90 18.51
N LEU A 47 17.91 -10.08 19.14
CA LEU A 47 18.10 -11.02 20.27
C LEU A 47 17.62 -12.47 20.01
N ASN A 48 17.82 -12.98 18.79
CA ASN A 48 17.40 -14.33 18.36
C ASN A 48 15.87 -14.53 18.26
N SER A 49 15.11 -13.45 18.13
CA SER A 49 13.67 -13.49 17.84
C SER A 49 13.31 -12.52 16.72
N THR A 50 12.23 -12.83 15.99
CA THR A 50 11.58 -11.87 15.10
C THR A 50 11.04 -10.70 15.92
N SER A 51 11.25 -9.49 15.43
CA SER A 51 10.81 -8.23 16.02
C SER A 51 10.27 -7.31 14.93
N TRP A 52 9.61 -6.21 15.28
CA TRP A 52 9.09 -5.25 14.32
C TRP A 52 9.80 -3.90 14.41
N ALA A 53 10.06 -3.29 13.26
CA ALA A 53 10.49 -1.91 13.17
C ALA A 53 9.44 -1.09 12.41
N LEU A 54 9.09 0.07 12.96
CA LEU A 54 8.29 1.06 12.25
C LEU A 54 9.23 2.05 11.56
N VAL A 55 9.22 2.05 10.23
CA VAL A 55 10.02 3.00 9.43
C VAL A 55 9.09 4.05 8.84
N ILE A 56 9.50 5.31 8.92
CA ILE A 56 8.64 6.45 8.61
C ILE A 56 9.38 7.44 7.72
N SER A 57 8.88 7.69 6.51
CA SER A 57 9.33 8.75 5.64
C SER A 57 8.66 10.06 6.01
N CYS A 58 9.46 11.11 6.19
CA CYS A 58 9.03 12.45 6.52
C CYS A 58 9.55 13.45 5.49
N PHE A 59 8.66 14.25 4.89
CA PHE A 59 9.02 15.20 3.84
C PHE A 59 8.32 16.54 4.06
N ASN A 60 9.06 17.65 3.96
CA ASN A 60 8.55 18.98 4.21
C ASN A 60 8.29 19.72 2.87
N PRO A 61 7.14 20.40 2.69
CA PRO A 61 6.78 21.03 1.42
C PRO A 61 7.56 22.33 1.14
N ILE A 62 8.35 22.81 2.11
CA ILE A 62 9.14 24.02 1.98
C ILE A 62 10.44 23.70 1.21
N PRO A 63 10.73 24.39 0.09
CA PRO A 63 11.99 24.22 -0.63
C PRO A 63 13.23 24.42 0.25
N GLY A 64 14.25 23.58 0.04
CA GLY A 64 15.55 23.69 0.74
C GLY A 64 15.58 23.14 2.17
N THR A 65 14.48 22.63 2.71
CA THR A 65 14.50 21.95 4.02
C THR A 65 15.05 20.53 3.91
N THR A 66 15.64 20.06 5.00
CA THR A 66 16.02 18.66 5.17
C THR A 66 14.78 17.80 5.39
N ASP A 67 14.76 16.63 4.75
CA ASP A 67 13.77 15.57 4.92
C ASP A 67 14.43 14.37 5.62
N TYR A 68 13.63 13.46 6.16
CA TYR A 68 14.12 12.41 7.03
C TYR A 68 13.42 11.08 6.79
N VAL A 69 14.16 9.99 6.98
CA VAL A 69 13.60 8.66 7.23
C VAL A 69 13.93 8.32 8.67
N TYR A 70 12.91 7.96 9.44
CA TYR A 70 13.03 7.56 10.83
C TYR A 70 12.81 6.07 11.02
N ASN A 71 13.37 5.53 12.09
CA ASN A 71 13.18 4.17 12.55
C ASN A 71 12.73 4.16 14.01
N VAL A 72 11.75 3.32 14.34
CA VAL A 72 11.39 2.93 15.70
C VAL A 72 11.58 1.42 15.81
N ALA A 73 12.74 1.00 16.30
CA ALA A 73 13.08 -0.41 16.44
C ALA A 73 12.30 -1.08 17.59
N ASN A 74 11.94 -2.35 17.42
CA ASN A 74 11.19 -3.14 18.41
C ASN A 74 9.92 -2.41 18.86
N ILE A 75 9.10 -1.99 17.89
CA ILE A 75 7.90 -1.17 18.13
C ILE A 75 6.90 -1.88 19.04
N GLU A 76 6.86 -3.22 19.00
CA GLU A 76 6.01 -4.07 19.83
C GLU A 76 6.28 -3.88 21.33
N TRP A 77 7.50 -3.56 21.75
CA TRP A 77 7.83 -3.31 23.16
C TRP A 77 7.59 -1.87 23.59
N GLN A 78 7.28 -0.99 22.64
CA GLN A 78 7.11 0.44 22.88
C GLN A 78 5.66 0.91 22.81
N LEU A 79 4.72 0.02 22.49
CA LEU A 79 3.31 0.34 22.26
C LEU A 79 2.68 1.15 23.39
N THR A 80 3.08 0.96 24.65
CA THR A 80 2.53 1.71 25.81
C THR A 80 3.55 2.60 26.51
N THR A 81 4.70 2.86 25.89
CA THR A 81 5.78 3.66 26.49
C THR A 81 6.10 4.89 25.65
N LYS A 82 7.03 5.75 26.12
CA LYS A 82 7.45 6.92 25.36
C LYS A 82 8.30 6.48 24.16
N ILE A 83 7.75 6.62 22.96
CA ILE A 83 8.46 6.36 21.70
C ILE A 83 9.35 7.56 21.36
N THR A 84 10.60 7.30 21.00
CA THR A 84 11.54 8.31 20.46
C THR A 84 12.15 7.77 19.16
N PRO A 85 11.65 8.20 17.99
CA PRO A 85 12.18 7.76 16.71
C PRO A 85 13.65 8.15 16.54
N THR A 86 14.45 7.27 15.95
CA THR A 86 15.84 7.54 15.58
C THR A 86 15.92 7.90 14.10
N VAL A 87 16.79 8.85 13.75
CA VAL A 87 17.03 9.19 12.33
C VAL A 87 17.78 8.03 11.70
N LEU A 88 17.17 7.39 10.70
CA LEU A 88 17.82 6.39 9.87
C LEU A 88 18.70 7.09 8.81
N THR A 89 18.15 8.09 8.13
CA THR A 89 18.89 8.96 7.21
C THR A 89 18.18 10.29 7.01
N ASN A 90 18.93 11.31 6.61
CA ASN A 90 18.45 12.62 6.18
C ASN A 90 19.05 13.06 4.83
N GLN A 91 19.61 12.10 4.08
CA GLN A 91 20.31 12.34 2.82
C GLN A 91 19.41 12.15 1.59
N ILE A 92 18.17 11.70 1.79
CA ILE A 92 17.19 11.50 0.73
C ILE A 92 16.27 12.72 0.70
N ILE A 93 16.20 13.36 -0.46
CA ILE A 93 15.29 14.49 -0.70
C ILE A 93 13.92 13.94 -1.05
N TRP A 94 12.89 14.41 -0.35
CA TRP A 94 11.51 13.95 -0.51
C TRP A 94 11.38 12.41 -0.53
N PRO A 95 11.65 11.72 0.60
CA PRO A 95 11.43 10.29 0.68
C PRO A 95 9.92 10.00 0.57
N ASN A 96 9.53 9.20 -0.43
CA ASN A 96 8.15 8.77 -0.66
C ASN A 96 7.87 7.48 0.15
N GLY A 97 7.26 6.47 -0.48
CA GLY A 97 6.98 5.17 0.13
C GLY A 97 8.23 4.48 0.66
N ILE A 98 8.03 3.43 1.46
CA ILE A 98 9.12 2.56 1.94
C ILE A 98 8.76 1.15 1.50
N VAL A 99 9.62 0.58 0.65
CA VAL A 99 9.45 -0.75 0.10
C VAL A 99 10.42 -1.71 0.82
N PRO A 100 9.94 -2.74 1.53
CA PRO A 100 10.82 -3.79 2.07
C PRO A 100 11.64 -4.45 0.97
N ALA A 101 12.94 -4.61 1.18
CA ALA A 101 13.87 -5.13 0.18
C ALA A 101 14.60 -6.40 0.67
N ASP A 102 13.96 -7.19 1.55
CA ASP A 102 14.45 -8.47 2.06
C ASP A 102 14.82 -9.46 0.94
N THR A 103 14.16 -9.35 -0.21
CA THR A 103 14.43 -10.12 -1.44
C THR A 103 15.82 -9.86 -2.01
N LEU A 104 16.37 -8.66 -1.79
CA LEU A 104 17.73 -8.29 -2.18
C LEU A 104 18.72 -8.63 -1.06
N ILE A 105 18.48 -8.06 0.12
CA ILE A 105 19.27 -8.25 1.33
C ILE A 105 18.31 -8.23 2.52
N PRO A 106 18.36 -9.21 3.44
CA PRO A 106 17.51 -9.22 4.63
C PRO A 106 17.57 -7.91 5.43
N TYR A 107 16.42 -7.44 5.90
CA TYR A 107 16.27 -6.23 6.72
C TYR A 107 16.74 -4.94 6.05
N SER A 108 16.59 -4.87 4.73
CA SER A 108 16.88 -3.68 3.94
C SER A 108 15.62 -3.09 3.34
N ILE A 109 15.71 -1.85 2.84
CA ILE A 109 14.60 -1.15 2.19
C ILE A 109 15.04 -0.44 0.92
N ILE A 110 14.09 -0.25 0.02
CA ILE A 110 14.14 0.79 -1.02
C ILE A 110 13.28 1.97 -0.57
N VAL A 111 13.83 3.17 -0.69
CA VAL A 111 13.12 4.44 -0.49
C VAL A 111 13.10 5.19 -1.82
N PRO A 112 11.98 5.12 -2.56
CA PRO A 112 11.71 6.00 -3.69
C PRO A 112 11.70 7.47 -3.26
N SER A 113 12.08 8.37 -4.15
CA SER A 113 12.19 9.78 -3.79
C SER A 113 11.86 10.76 -4.92
N GLY A 114 11.80 12.04 -4.54
CA GLY A 114 11.52 13.17 -5.42
C GLY A 114 10.03 13.42 -5.55
N PHE A 115 9.65 14.67 -5.88
CA PHE A 115 8.28 15.04 -6.20
C PHE A 115 8.21 16.43 -6.86
N LEU A 116 7.04 17.07 -6.88
CA LEU A 116 6.80 18.32 -7.61
C LEU A 116 7.27 19.59 -6.90
N VAL A 117 7.90 19.46 -5.73
CA VAL A 117 8.34 20.61 -4.93
C VAL A 117 9.65 21.18 -5.50
N PRO A 118 9.74 22.50 -5.73
CA PRO A 118 10.96 23.13 -6.24
C PRO A 118 12.21 22.74 -5.43
N GLY A 119 13.26 22.30 -6.13
CA GLY A 119 14.49 21.80 -5.49
C GLY A 119 14.41 20.37 -4.96
N LYS A 120 13.25 19.72 -5.05
CA LYS A 120 13.01 18.34 -4.61
C LYS A 120 12.52 17.42 -5.74
N THR A 121 12.77 17.81 -7.00
CA THR A 121 12.29 17.11 -8.20
C THR A 121 13.21 16.04 -8.73
N ASN A 122 14.45 15.97 -8.26
CA ASN A 122 15.45 15.00 -8.72
C ASN A 122 15.47 13.80 -7.78
N GLY A 123 14.60 12.84 -8.06
CA GLY A 123 14.41 11.62 -7.30
C GLY A 123 15.34 10.47 -7.70
N ASN A 124 15.40 9.45 -6.84
CA ASN A 124 16.08 8.19 -7.10
C ASN A 124 15.35 7.03 -6.41
N LEU A 125 15.83 5.81 -6.60
CA LEU A 125 15.52 4.67 -5.76
C LEU A 125 16.73 4.45 -4.85
N TYR A 126 16.58 4.71 -3.55
CA TYR A 126 17.69 4.57 -2.60
C TYR A 126 17.60 3.24 -1.87
N PHE A 127 18.64 2.42 -1.98
CA PHE A 127 18.82 1.25 -1.14
C PHE A 127 19.39 1.64 0.22
N ILE A 128 18.78 1.18 1.30
CA ILE A 128 19.27 1.36 2.65
C ILE A 128 19.36 -0.01 3.32
N SER A 129 20.59 -0.39 3.68
CA SER A 129 20.85 -1.54 4.56
C SER A 129 20.76 -1.14 6.04
N GLN A 130 21.01 -2.09 6.94
CA GLN A 130 21.11 -1.85 8.39
C GLN A 130 22.06 -0.72 8.80
N THR A 131 23.01 -0.32 7.94
CA THR A 131 23.95 0.78 8.19
C THR A 131 23.31 2.18 8.14
N GLY A 132 22.12 2.32 7.54
CA GLY A 132 21.42 3.60 7.39
C GLY A 132 21.94 4.52 6.27
N SER A 133 23.10 4.23 5.66
CA SER A 133 23.62 5.02 4.54
C SER A 133 22.88 4.71 3.23
N PRO A 134 22.20 5.69 2.61
CA PRO A 134 21.46 5.43 1.38
C PRO A 134 22.37 5.35 0.15
N THR A 135 22.16 4.31 -0.66
CA THR A 135 22.86 4.09 -1.93
C THR A 135 21.91 4.38 -3.10
N PRO A 136 22.17 5.40 -3.94
CA PRO A 136 21.33 5.67 -5.11
C PRO A 136 21.53 4.57 -6.16
N LEU A 137 20.44 3.97 -6.62
CA LEU A 137 20.49 2.85 -7.57
C LEU A 137 20.25 3.28 -9.01
N VAL A 138 19.53 4.36 -9.25
CA VAL A 138 19.29 4.85 -10.63
C VAL A 138 20.48 5.72 -11.07
N PRO A 139 21.05 5.50 -12.27
CA PRO A 139 22.05 6.40 -12.85
C PRO A 139 21.55 7.84 -12.93
N ASN A 140 22.44 8.81 -12.71
CA ASN A 140 22.09 10.23 -12.84
C ASN A 140 21.62 10.55 -14.26
N ASP A 141 20.44 11.17 -14.35
CA ASP A 141 19.82 11.65 -15.58
C ASP A 141 19.74 13.20 -15.52
N LYS A 142 19.66 13.86 -16.67
CA LYS A 142 19.37 15.30 -16.75
C LYS A 142 17.89 15.60 -16.49
N THR A 143 17.03 14.60 -16.64
CA THR A 143 15.59 14.72 -16.43
C THR A 143 15.26 14.59 -14.95
N ASN A 144 14.40 15.47 -14.44
CA ASN A 144 13.94 15.47 -13.06
C ASN A 144 12.85 14.40 -12.84
N TRP A 145 13.26 13.14 -12.75
CA TRP A 145 12.37 12.02 -12.45
C TRP A 145 12.05 11.95 -10.96
N PHE A 146 10.82 11.60 -10.61
CA PHE A 146 10.48 11.10 -9.28
C PHE A 146 9.97 9.66 -9.34
N TYR A 147 10.04 8.99 -8.19
CA TYR A 147 9.64 7.61 -7.97
C TYR A 147 8.77 7.54 -6.71
N HIS A 148 7.65 6.84 -6.76
CA HIS A 148 6.76 6.64 -5.61
C HIS A 148 6.84 5.25 -5.01
N ASP A 149 7.10 4.24 -5.84
CA ASP A 149 7.06 2.83 -5.46
C ASP A 149 8.04 2.01 -6.31
N ALA A 150 8.25 0.76 -5.90
CA ALA A 150 9.01 -0.23 -6.65
C ALA A 150 8.57 -1.64 -6.24
N ASP A 151 8.82 -2.61 -7.13
CA ASP A 151 8.65 -4.03 -6.81
C ASP A 151 9.78 -4.86 -7.43
N PHE A 152 9.88 -6.14 -7.07
CA PHE A 152 11.02 -6.99 -7.39
C PHE A 152 10.64 -8.17 -8.27
N LYS A 153 11.44 -8.42 -9.29
CA LYS A 153 11.34 -9.62 -10.14
C LYS A 153 12.71 -9.94 -10.72
N ASP A 154 13.06 -11.22 -10.83
CA ASP A 154 14.17 -11.66 -11.67
C ASP A 154 13.76 -11.53 -13.14
N MET A 155 14.26 -10.49 -13.82
CA MET A 155 13.78 -10.08 -15.13
C MET A 155 14.44 -10.88 -16.26
N ASP A 156 15.66 -11.38 -16.05
CA ASP A 156 16.44 -12.12 -17.06
C ASP A 156 16.83 -13.54 -16.69
N GLY A 157 16.35 -14.04 -15.55
CA GLY A 157 16.48 -15.44 -15.14
C GLY A 157 17.87 -15.76 -14.62
N ASP A 158 18.63 -14.76 -14.19
CA ASP A 158 19.99 -14.96 -13.66
C ASP A 158 20.02 -15.36 -12.18
N GLY A 159 18.84 -15.47 -11.55
CA GLY A 159 18.68 -15.86 -10.15
C GLY A 159 18.78 -14.70 -9.16
N HIS A 160 18.92 -13.46 -9.65
CA HIS A 160 18.95 -12.27 -8.82
C HIS A 160 17.71 -11.41 -9.06
N PHE A 161 17.02 -11.04 -7.99
CA PHE A 161 15.90 -10.11 -8.10
C PHE A 161 16.38 -8.72 -8.54
N ASP A 162 15.74 -8.20 -9.56
CA ASP A 162 15.87 -6.84 -10.05
C ASP A 162 14.79 -5.93 -9.47
N ILE A 163 14.93 -4.62 -9.68
CA ILE A 163 13.95 -3.63 -9.24
C ILE A 163 13.17 -3.11 -10.45
N VAL A 164 11.85 -3.18 -10.40
CA VAL A 164 10.93 -2.61 -11.39
C VAL A 164 10.22 -1.41 -10.78
N ALA A 165 10.17 -0.29 -11.52
CA ALA A 165 9.54 0.93 -11.02
C ALA A 165 8.94 1.78 -12.15
N GLY A 166 7.83 2.44 -11.84
CA GLY A 166 7.36 3.60 -12.58
C GLY A 166 8.20 4.83 -12.23
N ARG A 167 8.41 5.71 -13.20
CA ARG A 167 9.01 7.02 -12.95
C ARG A 167 8.31 8.09 -13.76
N ALA A 168 8.22 9.28 -13.18
CA ALA A 168 7.48 10.38 -13.78
C ALA A 168 8.22 11.71 -13.66
N ASN A 169 7.99 12.57 -14.65
CA ASN A 169 8.37 13.97 -14.61
C ASN A 169 7.14 14.79 -14.98
N VAL A 170 6.72 15.66 -14.06
CA VAL A 170 5.58 16.55 -14.24
C VAL A 170 6.10 17.98 -14.19
N PRO A 171 6.47 18.56 -15.35
CA PRO A 171 7.00 19.92 -15.40
C PRO A 171 5.92 20.96 -15.08
N ILE A 172 6.33 22.18 -14.74
CA ILE A 172 5.40 23.31 -14.52
C ILE A 172 4.61 23.64 -15.80
N ILE A 173 5.28 23.53 -16.96
CA ILE A 173 4.72 23.76 -18.29
C ILE A 173 4.88 22.47 -19.08
N GLY A 174 3.77 21.96 -19.63
CA GLY A 174 3.71 20.71 -20.38
C GLY A 174 2.89 19.63 -19.67
N GLY A 175 2.78 18.47 -20.32
CA GLY A 175 2.12 17.30 -19.75
C GLY A 175 3.10 16.42 -18.95
N PRO A 176 2.57 15.50 -18.11
CA PRO A 176 3.39 14.48 -17.47
C PRO A 176 4.08 13.59 -18.51
N THR A 177 5.34 13.25 -18.25
CA THR A 177 6.05 12.19 -18.97
C THR A 177 6.33 11.05 -18.01
N THR A 178 6.13 9.81 -18.46
CA THR A 178 6.21 8.62 -17.60
C THR A 178 6.89 7.46 -18.30
N GLN A 179 7.58 6.62 -17.53
CA GLN A 179 8.29 5.45 -18.02
C GLN A 179 8.13 4.28 -17.05
N LEU A 180 8.18 3.07 -17.59
CA LEU A 180 8.33 1.84 -16.81
C LEU A 180 9.76 1.33 -17.02
N ILE A 181 10.52 1.19 -15.94
CA ILE A 181 11.92 0.82 -15.98
C ILE A 181 12.17 -0.45 -15.16
N TRP A 182 13.31 -1.09 -15.41
CA TRP A 182 13.89 -2.01 -14.45
C TRP A 182 15.39 -1.77 -14.29
N LEU A 183 15.89 -1.98 -13.08
CA LEU A 183 17.29 -1.86 -12.71
C LEU A 183 17.87 -3.25 -12.53
N LYS A 184 18.85 -3.61 -13.37
CA LYS A 184 19.48 -4.92 -13.28
C LYS A 184 20.38 -5.02 -12.06
N ASN A 185 20.12 -6.01 -11.21
CA ASN A 185 20.98 -6.40 -10.11
C ASN A 185 22.31 -6.94 -10.67
N PRO A 186 23.47 -6.44 -10.22
CA PRO A 186 24.77 -6.92 -10.71
C PRO A 186 25.16 -8.31 -10.19
N GLY A 187 24.32 -8.97 -9.38
CA GLY A 187 24.56 -10.31 -8.82
C GLY A 187 25.48 -10.34 -7.61
N ASN A 188 25.80 -9.18 -7.03
CA ASN A 188 26.70 -9.07 -5.89
C ASN A 188 25.92 -9.09 -4.57
N TYR A 189 26.45 -9.78 -3.55
CA TYR A 189 25.92 -9.75 -2.18
C TYR A 189 26.00 -8.36 -1.51
N SER A 190 26.79 -7.44 -2.09
CA SER A 190 26.86 -6.05 -1.67
C SER A 190 26.15 -5.18 -2.70
N VAL A 191 25.05 -4.54 -2.30
CA VAL A 191 24.32 -3.60 -3.15
C VAL A 191 25.14 -2.32 -3.29
N THR A 192 25.69 -2.10 -4.49
CA THR A 192 26.37 -0.85 -4.89
C THR A 192 25.61 -0.21 -6.03
N GLY A 193 25.65 1.12 -6.13
CA GLY A 193 24.98 1.87 -7.18
C GLY A 193 25.95 2.64 -8.10
N PRO A 194 25.47 3.11 -9.27
CA PRO A 194 24.14 2.84 -9.83
C PRO A 194 24.07 1.47 -10.51
N TRP A 195 22.86 0.90 -10.59
CA TRP A 195 22.54 -0.31 -11.34
C TRP A 195 22.29 0.00 -12.81
N LYS A 196 22.38 -1.02 -13.67
CA LYS A 196 22.13 -0.84 -15.10
C LYS A 196 20.62 -0.61 -15.32
N LEU A 197 20.29 0.59 -15.81
CA LEU A 197 18.93 0.98 -16.17
C LEU A 197 18.52 0.39 -17.51
N ASN A 198 17.36 -0.27 -17.54
CA ASN A 198 16.71 -0.78 -18.74
C ASN A 198 15.27 -0.25 -18.80
N TYR A 199 14.72 -0.17 -20.01
CA TYR A 199 13.38 0.35 -20.26
C TYR A 199 12.43 -0.77 -20.64
N LEU A 200 11.33 -0.90 -19.91
CA LEU A 200 10.18 -1.70 -20.31
C LEU A 200 9.24 -0.88 -21.19
N LEU A 201 8.99 0.37 -20.80
CA LEU A 201 8.28 1.37 -21.60
C LEU A 201 8.96 2.73 -21.51
N THR A 202 9.29 3.31 -22.66
CA THR A 202 9.91 4.64 -22.76
C THR A 202 8.90 5.79 -22.68
N THR A 203 7.61 5.50 -22.83
CA THR A 203 6.50 6.44 -22.65
C THR A 203 5.27 5.70 -22.12
N GLY A 204 4.41 6.38 -21.36
CA GLY A 204 3.13 5.85 -20.94
C GLY A 204 3.18 4.75 -19.87
N GLY A 205 4.29 4.67 -19.13
CA GLY A 205 4.40 3.84 -17.92
C GLY A 205 3.65 4.44 -16.73
N PRO A 206 3.62 3.73 -15.59
CA PRO A 206 2.96 4.19 -14.36
C PRO A 206 3.73 5.33 -13.68
N ASP A 207 3.03 6.08 -12.83
CA ASP A 207 3.62 7.22 -12.10
C ASP A 207 3.47 7.15 -10.56
N ILE A 208 2.73 6.18 -10.04
CA ILE A 208 2.54 5.99 -8.59
C ILE A 208 3.04 4.61 -8.15
N GLN A 209 2.27 3.53 -8.33
CA GLN A 209 2.62 2.20 -7.83
C GLN A 209 2.76 1.15 -8.92
N VAL A 210 3.50 0.11 -8.55
CA VAL A 210 3.68 -1.13 -9.30
C VAL A 210 3.59 -2.30 -8.31
N GLN A 211 2.91 -3.37 -8.69
CA GLN A 211 2.75 -4.57 -7.87
C GLN A 211 2.71 -5.82 -8.76
N PHE A 212 3.72 -6.67 -8.65
CA PHE A 212 3.72 -7.99 -9.24
C PHE A 212 2.75 -8.91 -8.50
N ALA A 213 2.09 -9.75 -9.26
CA ALA A 213 1.20 -10.77 -8.76
C ALA A 213 1.30 -12.04 -9.60
N HIS A 214 1.01 -13.17 -8.97
CA HIS A 214 0.82 -14.44 -9.64
C HIS A 214 -0.68 -14.74 -9.61
N ILE A 215 -1.32 -14.69 -10.77
CA ILE A 215 -2.74 -15.03 -10.94
C ILE A 215 -2.79 -16.30 -11.78
N ASP A 216 -3.33 -17.37 -11.20
CA ASP A 216 -3.26 -18.72 -11.76
C ASP A 216 -1.81 -19.12 -12.13
N SER A 217 -1.52 -19.31 -13.41
CA SER A 217 -0.19 -19.64 -13.92
C SER A 217 0.55 -18.45 -14.54
N LEU A 218 0.02 -17.24 -14.42
CA LEU A 218 0.56 -16.04 -15.07
C LEU A 218 1.13 -15.07 -14.04
N THR A 219 2.36 -14.62 -14.27
CA THR A 219 2.87 -13.42 -13.60
C THR A 219 2.30 -12.18 -14.30
N VAL A 220 1.75 -11.25 -13.54
CA VAL A 220 1.29 -9.94 -14.04
C VAL A 220 1.85 -8.81 -13.18
N LEU A 221 1.92 -7.61 -13.74
CA LEU A 221 2.26 -6.39 -13.02
C LEU A 221 1.04 -5.48 -13.05
N PHE A 222 0.43 -5.23 -11.90
CA PHE A 222 -0.57 -4.17 -11.74
C PHE A 222 0.13 -2.84 -11.51
N ALA A 223 -0.39 -1.77 -12.11
CA ALA A 223 0.17 -0.44 -11.89
C ALA A 223 -0.88 0.65 -12.03
N ASN A 224 -0.65 1.77 -11.35
CA ASN A 224 -1.52 2.93 -11.41
C ASN A 224 -0.79 4.25 -11.62
N SER A 225 -1.60 5.20 -12.06
CA SER A 225 -1.17 6.53 -12.43
C SER A 225 -2.17 7.55 -11.93
N TYR A 226 -1.66 8.51 -11.16
CA TYR A 226 -2.41 9.68 -10.71
C TYR A 226 -2.37 10.76 -11.78
N PHE A 227 -1.18 11.08 -12.30
CA PHE A 227 -1.00 12.20 -13.22
C PHE A 227 -1.41 11.86 -14.65
N THR A 228 -1.10 10.64 -15.11
CA THR A 228 -1.53 10.19 -16.45
C THR A 228 -2.90 9.53 -16.44
N ARG A 229 -3.51 9.36 -15.26
CA ARG A 229 -4.90 8.90 -15.02
C ARG A 229 -5.21 7.53 -15.63
N LYS A 230 -4.46 6.50 -15.23
CA LYS A 230 -4.56 5.14 -15.79
C LYS A 230 -4.48 4.09 -14.71
N LEU A 231 -5.20 2.99 -14.92
CA LEU A 231 -5.06 1.74 -14.19
C LEU A 231 -4.70 0.65 -15.22
N GLN A 232 -3.53 0.04 -15.06
CA GLN A 232 -2.91 -0.79 -16.08
C GLN A 232 -2.51 -2.16 -15.52
N MET A 233 -2.51 -3.15 -16.40
CA MET A 233 -1.94 -4.47 -16.16
C MET A 233 -0.96 -4.79 -17.28
N PHE A 234 0.22 -5.29 -16.91
CA PHE A 234 1.24 -5.74 -17.84
C PHE A 234 1.48 -7.24 -17.72
N TRP A 235 1.90 -7.87 -18.81
CA TRP A 235 2.39 -9.24 -18.84
C TRP A 235 3.44 -9.40 -19.94
N SER A 236 4.22 -10.48 -19.90
CA SER A 236 5.22 -10.81 -20.93
C SER A 236 4.86 -12.13 -21.62
N ASP A 237 4.96 -12.21 -22.94
CA ASP A 237 4.85 -13.48 -23.68
C ASP A 237 6.04 -14.41 -23.39
N SER A 238 7.12 -13.89 -22.80
CA SER A 238 8.33 -14.64 -22.45
C SER A 238 8.41 -15.00 -20.96
N ASP A 239 7.30 -14.91 -20.21
CA ASP A 239 7.27 -15.27 -18.78
C ASP A 239 7.92 -16.66 -18.54
N PRO A 240 8.80 -16.82 -17.53
CA PRO A 240 9.09 -15.90 -16.43
C PRO A 240 9.97 -14.69 -16.77
N LEU A 241 10.53 -14.59 -17.98
CA LEU A 241 11.47 -13.55 -18.40
C LEU A 241 10.76 -12.30 -18.93
N TRP A 242 11.15 -11.15 -18.40
CA TRP A 242 10.56 -9.84 -18.72
C TRP A 242 11.58 -8.82 -19.23
N SER A 243 12.84 -9.22 -19.37
CA SER A 243 13.93 -8.35 -19.85
C SER A 243 13.79 -7.88 -21.30
N ASN A 244 13.01 -8.58 -22.13
CA ASN A 244 12.72 -8.18 -23.51
C ASN A 244 11.43 -7.34 -23.61
N ALA A 245 11.58 -6.02 -23.64
CA ALA A 245 10.47 -5.07 -23.75
C ALA A 245 9.55 -5.27 -24.97
N SER A 246 10.03 -5.88 -26.06
CA SER A 246 9.18 -6.15 -27.24
C SER A 246 8.15 -7.26 -27.03
N GLN A 247 8.28 -8.03 -25.95
CA GLN A 247 7.36 -9.10 -25.55
C GLN A 247 6.41 -8.66 -24.43
N LEU A 248 6.57 -7.41 -23.96
CA LEU A 248 5.74 -6.84 -22.93
C LEU A 248 4.45 -6.31 -23.55
N HIS A 249 3.34 -6.69 -22.93
CA HIS A 249 2.01 -6.22 -23.26
C HIS A 249 1.47 -5.36 -22.14
N VAL A 250 0.56 -4.46 -22.49
CA VAL A 250 -0.17 -3.63 -21.54
C VAL A 250 -1.63 -3.60 -21.92
N ARG A 251 -2.51 -3.72 -20.93
CA ARG A 251 -3.93 -3.36 -21.07
C ARG A 251 -4.33 -2.38 -19.99
N HIS A 252 -5.36 -1.60 -20.31
CA HIS A 252 -6.08 -0.80 -19.33
C HIS A 252 -7.12 -1.69 -18.65
N ILE A 253 -7.20 -1.59 -17.32
CA ILE A 253 -8.23 -2.26 -16.52
C ILE A 253 -9.52 -1.45 -16.55
N ASP A 254 -9.38 -0.12 -16.45
CA ASP A 254 -10.45 0.84 -16.66
C ASP A 254 -9.99 1.89 -17.69
N TYR A 255 -10.89 2.25 -18.59
CA TYR A 255 -10.70 3.24 -19.64
C TYR A 255 -11.13 4.65 -19.19
N GLU A 256 -11.87 4.76 -18.09
CA GLU A 256 -12.15 6.05 -17.47
C GLU A 256 -10.84 6.68 -16.96
N PRO A 257 -10.51 7.91 -17.39
CA PRO A 257 -9.32 8.58 -16.92
C PRO A 257 -9.55 9.03 -15.47
N LEU A 258 -9.16 8.23 -14.49
CA LEU A 258 -9.29 8.56 -13.07
C LEU A 258 -7.91 8.72 -12.42
N SER A 259 -7.82 9.57 -11.41
CA SER A 259 -6.57 9.86 -10.70
C SER A 259 -6.33 8.78 -9.63
N TYR A 260 -5.88 7.61 -10.06
CA TYR A 260 -5.65 6.48 -9.17
C TYR A 260 -4.46 6.76 -8.24
N ALA A 261 -4.71 6.81 -6.93
CA ALA A 261 -3.68 7.13 -5.93
C ALA A 261 -3.08 5.89 -5.26
N TYR A 262 -3.82 4.79 -5.21
CA TYR A 262 -3.34 3.56 -4.60
C TYR A 262 -3.93 2.31 -5.26
N ILE A 263 -3.18 1.20 -5.25
CA ILE A 263 -3.63 -0.15 -5.62
C ILE A 263 -3.15 -1.18 -4.60
N GLN A 264 -3.97 -2.21 -4.40
CA GLN A 264 -3.60 -3.42 -3.69
C GLN A 264 -4.37 -4.60 -4.29
N LEU A 265 -3.66 -5.59 -4.82
CA LEU A 265 -4.22 -6.91 -5.02
C LEU A 265 -4.49 -7.53 -3.65
N THR A 266 -5.76 -7.82 -3.38
CA THR A 266 -6.23 -8.45 -2.16
C THR A 266 -6.33 -9.96 -2.37
N ASN A 267 -6.33 -10.73 -1.28
CA ASN A 267 -6.52 -12.18 -1.37
C ASN A 267 -7.96 -12.56 -1.74
N ASP A 268 -8.92 -11.83 -1.17
CA ASP A 268 -10.36 -12.03 -1.32
C ASP A 268 -11.09 -10.90 -0.58
N LEU A 269 -11.76 -10.02 -1.31
CA LEU A 269 -12.45 -8.85 -0.77
C LEU A 269 -13.95 -9.11 -0.58
N ASN A 270 -14.55 -9.91 -1.46
CA ASN A 270 -15.98 -10.21 -1.45
C ASN A 270 -16.33 -11.57 -0.81
N GLY A 271 -15.37 -12.38 -0.38
CA GLY A 271 -15.60 -13.69 0.23
C GLY A 271 -15.83 -14.83 -0.77
N ASP A 272 -15.51 -14.64 -2.05
CA ASP A 272 -15.66 -15.67 -3.10
C ASP A 272 -14.42 -16.56 -3.26
N GLN A 273 -13.39 -16.34 -2.43
CA GLN A 273 -12.08 -17.00 -2.43
C GLN A 273 -11.20 -16.69 -3.64
N LYS A 274 -11.47 -15.62 -4.38
CA LYS A 274 -10.63 -15.13 -5.47
C LYS A 274 -10.05 -13.76 -5.13
N PRO A 275 -8.86 -13.44 -5.66
CA PRO A 275 -8.28 -12.13 -5.45
C PRO A 275 -9.04 -11.03 -6.18
N ASP A 276 -9.15 -9.87 -5.53
CA ASP A 276 -9.73 -8.64 -6.09
C ASP A 276 -8.70 -7.51 -6.07
N LEU A 277 -8.78 -6.59 -7.04
CA LEU A 277 -7.93 -5.41 -7.05
C LEU A 277 -8.64 -4.23 -6.35
N LEU A 278 -8.16 -3.86 -5.16
CA LEU A 278 -8.64 -2.69 -4.42
C LEU A 278 -7.88 -1.45 -4.87
N VAL A 279 -8.60 -0.38 -5.19
CA VAL A 279 -7.98 0.88 -5.63
C VAL A 279 -8.63 2.10 -4.98
N THR A 280 -7.87 3.18 -4.89
CA THR A 280 -8.40 4.49 -4.54
C THR A 280 -8.27 5.48 -5.70
N VAL A 281 -9.31 6.26 -5.90
CA VAL A 281 -9.33 7.38 -6.86
C VAL A 281 -9.39 8.65 -6.05
N ASN A 282 -8.28 9.38 -6.07
CA ASN A 282 -8.10 10.61 -5.33
C ASN A 282 -8.63 11.79 -6.15
N ASP A 283 -9.55 12.54 -5.58
CA ASP A 283 -10.23 13.64 -6.25
C ASP A 283 -10.41 14.84 -5.28
N GLU A 284 -10.48 16.04 -5.85
CA GLU A 284 -10.62 17.29 -5.10
C GLU A 284 -12.07 17.53 -4.61
N PHE A 285 -13.05 16.84 -5.20
CA PHE A 285 -14.47 17.07 -4.96
C PHE A 285 -15.18 15.82 -4.43
N ASN A 286 -14.90 14.66 -5.01
CA ASN A 286 -15.60 13.42 -4.70
C ASN A 286 -14.73 12.20 -5.04
N GLY A 287 -13.77 11.90 -4.17
CA GLY A 287 -12.97 10.69 -4.28
C GLY A 287 -13.76 9.42 -4.02
N SER A 288 -13.18 8.29 -4.41
CA SER A 288 -13.82 6.98 -4.28
C SER A 288 -12.87 5.85 -3.93
N LEU A 289 -13.40 4.86 -3.22
CA LEU A 289 -12.81 3.54 -3.03
C LEU A 289 -13.52 2.57 -3.97
N ILE A 290 -12.75 1.84 -4.77
CA ILE A 290 -13.26 0.97 -5.83
C ILE A 290 -12.59 -0.39 -5.71
N ALA A 291 -13.34 -1.46 -5.91
CA ALA A 291 -12.81 -2.79 -6.16
C ALA A 291 -13.02 -3.15 -7.64
N TYR A 292 -12.04 -3.83 -8.22
CA TYR A 292 -12.19 -4.53 -9.49
C TYR A 292 -12.11 -6.02 -9.21
N GLU A 293 -13.23 -6.70 -9.40
CA GLU A 293 -13.30 -8.15 -9.42
C GLU A 293 -12.55 -8.63 -10.66
N LEU A 294 -11.62 -9.57 -10.47
CA LEU A 294 -10.86 -10.14 -11.58
C LEU A 294 -11.80 -10.97 -12.48
N PRO A 295 -11.45 -11.16 -13.77
CA PRO A 295 -12.29 -11.93 -14.68
C PRO A 295 -12.66 -13.31 -14.11
N THR A 296 -13.95 -13.55 -13.89
CA THR A 296 -14.46 -14.75 -13.21
C THR A 296 -14.30 -16.03 -14.02
N SER A 297 -14.15 -15.88 -15.35
CA SER A 297 -13.94 -16.95 -16.31
C SER A 297 -13.11 -16.42 -17.48
N GLY A 298 -12.15 -17.23 -17.92
CA GLY A 298 -11.29 -16.88 -19.06
C GLY A 298 -9.95 -16.31 -18.63
N ASP A 299 -9.20 -15.86 -19.63
CA ASP A 299 -7.83 -15.40 -19.46
C ASP A 299 -7.81 -13.94 -18.98
N ILE A 300 -7.13 -13.64 -17.87
CA ILE A 300 -6.99 -12.27 -17.32
C ILE A 300 -6.46 -11.26 -18.36
N ARG A 301 -5.73 -11.72 -19.37
CA ARG A 301 -5.24 -10.88 -20.49
C ARG A 301 -6.36 -10.33 -21.37
N THR A 302 -7.53 -10.98 -21.38
CA THR A 302 -8.67 -10.63 -22.27
C THR A 302 -10.01 -10.49 -21.57
N GLY A 303 -10.19 -11.09 -20.40
CA GLY A 303 -11.45 -11.04 -19.65
C GLY A 303 -11.75 -9.66 -19.08
N ASP A 304 -13.01 -9.46 -18.67
CA ASP A 304 -13.49 -8.19 -18.14
C ASP A 304 -13.29 -8.10 -16.64
N PHE A 305 -12.77 -6.97 -16.18
CA PHE A 305 -12.73 -6.63 -14.77
C PHE A 305 -14.06 -5.97 -14.40
N ILE A 306 -14.72 -6.45 -13.35
CA ILE A 306 -16.01 -5.90 -12.92
C ILE A 306 -15.76 -4.84 -11.85
N LYS A 307 -16.13 -3.60 -12.16
CA LYS A 307 -15.94 -2.43 -11.29
C LYS A 307 -17.06 -2.33 -10.25
N HIS A 308 -16.68 -2.27 -8.98
CA HIS A 308 -17.57 -2.09 -7.84
C HIS A 308 -17.15 -0.83 -7.04
N VAL A 309 -18.03 0.17 -6.96
CA VAL A 309 -17.78 1.38 -6.16
C VAL A 309 -18.19 1.09 -4.71
N LEU A 310 -17.21 0.96 -3.82
CA LEU A 310 -17.45 0.57 -2.43
C LEU A 310 -17.86 1.76 -1.56
N ALA A 311 -17.27 2.93 -1.82
CA ALA A 311 -17.59 4.17 -1.13
C ALA A 311 -17.18 5.40 -1.95
N THR A 312 -17.90 6.50 -1.75
CA THR A 312 -17.59 7.82 -2.31
C THR A 312 -17.69 8.90 -1.22
N GLY A 313 -17.56 10.16 -1.63
CA GLY A 313 -17.73 11.34 -0.77
C GLY A 313 -16.49 11.70 0.04
N PHE A 314 -15.32 11.18 -0.35
CA PHE A 314 -14.05 11.60 0.24
C PHE A 314 -13.68 12.96 -0.35
N LYS A 315 -13.51 13.97 0.50
CA LYS A 315 -13.27 15.35 0.06
C LYS A 315 -12.19 15.98 0.92
N PRO A 316 -11.17 16.63 0.32
CA PRO A 316 -10.16 17.30 1.11
C PRO A 316 -10.75 18.44 1.97
N PHE A 317 -10.13 18.68 3.13
CA PHE A 317 -10.47 19.79 4.02
C PHE A 317 -10.44 21.15 3.31
N SER A 318 -9.54 21.29 2.34
CA SER A 318 -9.40 22.47 1.49
C SER A 318 -9.16 22.06 0.04
N GLN A 319 -9.74 22.82 -0.88
CA GLN A 319 -9.52 22.67 -2.32
C GLN A 319 -8.22 23.38 -2.75
N GLY A 320 -7.62 22.94 -3.84
CA GLY A 320 -6.42 23.51 -4.42
C GLY A 320 -5.58 22.52 -5.21
N LYS A 321 -4.62 23.06 -5.97
CA LYS A 321 -3.67 22.26 -6.75
C LYS A 321 -2.87 21.33 -5.82
N GLY A 322 -2.89 20.04 -6.13
CA GLY A 322 -2.20 19.01 -5.35
C GLY A 322 -2.94 18.60 -4.08
N LYS A 323 -4.23 18.94 -3.97
CA LYS A 323 -5.12 18.45 -2.92
C LYS A 323 -6.06 17.37 -3.45
N GLY A 324 -6.27 16.33 -2.65
CA GLY A 324 -7.31 15.36 -2.93
C GLY A 324 -7.42 14.25 -1.90
N ALA A 325 -8.50 13.50 -1.99
CA ALA A 325 -8.81 12.39 -1.11
C ALA A 325 -9.53 11.29 -1.90
N PRO A 326 -9.49 10.01 -1.48
CA PRO A 326 -8.72 9.48 -0.36
C PRO A 326 -7.28 9.07 -0.77
N GLY A 327 -6.51 8.58 0.20
CA GLY A 327 -5.14 8.08 0.04
C GLY A 327 -5.08 6.56 -0.08
N GLN A 328 -4.20 5.93 0.69
CA GLN A 328 -4.00 4.48 0.72
C GLN A 328 -5.18 3.72 1.34
N ALA A 329 -5.52 2.55 0.78
CA ALA A 329 -6.44 1.59 1.39
C ALA A 329 -5.71 0.30 1.77
N SER A 330 -6.23 -0.47 2.72
CA SER A 330 -5.70 -1.79 3.08
C SER A 330 -6.82 -2.73 3.50
N ALA A 331 -6.92 -3.88 2.85
CA ALA A 331 -7.80 -4.96 3.27
C ALA A 331 -7.15 -5.75 4.42
N VAL A 332 -7.76 -5.70 5.60
CA VAL A 332 -7.27 -6.33 6.83
C VAL A 332 -8.21 -7.47 7.21
N LYS A 333 -7.67 -8.70 7.26
CA LYS A 333 -8.39 -9.86 7.81
C LYS A 333 -8.13 -9.93 9.31
N PHE A 334 -9.20 -9.91 10.10
CA PHE A 334 -9.15 -10.13 11.54
C PHE A 334 -9.33 -11.62 11.81
N TYR A 335 -8.51 -12.20 12.68
CA TYR A 335 -8.51 -13.65 12.98
C TYR A 335 -9.68 -14.10 13.89
N SER A 336 -10.55 -13.19 14.24
CA SER A 336 -11.63 -13.35 15.22
C SER A 336 -12.88 -13.99 14.62
N GLY A 337 -12.79 -15.30 14.41
CA GLY A 337 -13.95 -16.21 14.39
C GLY A 337 -14.65 -16.41 13.04
N PRO A 338 -15.48 -17.46 12.92
CA PRO A 338 -16.09 -17.92 11.66
C PRO A 338 -17.16 -16.97 11.09
N ALA A 339 -17.49 -15.87 11.77
CA ALA A 339 -18.57 -14.96 11.41
C ALA A 339 -18.13 -13.85 10.43
N ARG A 340 -16.84 -13.54 10.35
CA ARG A 340 -16.30 -12.53 9.41
C ARG A 340 -15.65 -13.23 8.23
N LYS A 341 -16.24 -13.07 7.04
CA LYS A 341 -15.76 -13.70 5.80
C LYS A 341 -15.03 -12.71 4.91
N LYS A 342 -15.50 -11.45 4.91
CA LYS A 342 -14.89 -10.36 4.14
C LYS A 342 -13.93 -9.56 5.03
N PRO A 343 -12.79 -9.10 4.49
CA PRO A 343 -11.88 -8.24 5.24
C PRO A 343 -12.53 -6.90 5.57
N VAL A 344 -11.99 -6.22 6.58
CA VAL A 344 -12.27 -4.81 6.83
C VAL A 344 -11.31 -3.99 6.00
N ILE A 345 -11.80 -2.94 5.36
CA ILE A 345 -10.92 -2.02 4.63
C ILE A 345 -10.59 -0.85 5.55
N ILE A 346 -9.32 -0.64 5.81
CA ILE A 346 -8.83 0.57 6.46
C ILE A 346 -8.38 1.55 5.38
N LEU A 347 -8.84 2.79 5.46
CA LEU A 347 -8.63 3.80 4.43
C LEU A 347 -8.08 5.08 5.04
N SER A 348 -6.93 5.52 4.54
CA SER A 348 -6.44 6.89 4.76
C SER A 348 -7.28 7.84 3.92
N GLY A 349 -7.82 8.88 4.55
CA GLY A 349 -8.53 9.97 3.87
C GLY A 349 -7.61 10.95 3.16
N ASP A 350 -6.28 10.83 3.30
CA ASP A 350 -5.33 11.81 2.76
C ASP A 350 -5.70 13.24 3.21
N ASP A 351 -5.93 14.18 2.28
CA ASP A 351 -6.29 15.56 2.61
C ASP A 351 -7.70 15.73 3.20
N ASP A 352 -8.57 14.71 3.20
CA ASP A 352 -9.83 14.68 3.98
C ASP A 352 -9.55 14.54 5.48
N GLY A 353 -8.32 14.14 5.82
CA GLY A 353 -7.81 14.12 7.19
C GLY A 353 -8.50 13.15 8.14
N CYS A 354 -9.25 12.22 7.58
CA CYS A 354 -9.89 11.15 8.33
C CYS A 354 -9.15 9.82 8.11
N VAL A 355 -9.34 8.89 9.03
CA VAL A 355 -9.09 7.46 8.81
C VAL A 355 -10.43 6.77 8.91
N TYR A 356 -10.73 5.89 7.96
CA TYR A 356 -11.99 5.16 7.92
C TYR A 356 -11.78 3.66 8.10
N SER A 357 -12.73 3.01 8.76
CA SER A 357 -13.00 1.59 8.57
C SER A 357 -14.21 1.43 7.66
N LEU A 358 -14.11 0.49 6.72
CA LEU A 358 -15.23 0.03 5.91
C LEU A 358 -15.46 -1.45 6.18
N GLU A 359 -16.67 -1.77 6.63
CA GLU A 359 -17.07 -3.13 6.97
C GLU A 359 -18.25 -3.55 6.10
N ALA A 360 -18.17 -4.74 5.49
CA ALA A 360 -19.25 -5.29 4.68
C ALA A 360 -20.57 -5.33 5.44
N LEU A 361 -21.66 -4.94 4.78
CA LEU A 361 -23.02 -5.05 5.34
C LEU A 361 -23.53 -6.49 5.31
N HIS A 362 -23.06 -7.27 4.32
CA HIS A 362 -23.45 -8.65 4.08
C HIS A 362 -22.21 -9.54 3.92
N ASP A 363 -21.68 -10.07 5.02
CA ASP A 363 -20.48 -10.93 5.00
C ASP A 363 -20.69 -12.28 4.32
N ASP A 364 -21.90 -12.83 4.38
CA ASP A 364 -22.23 -14.16 3.86
C ASP A 364 -22.60 -14.20 2.38
N ASP A 365 -22.73 -13.04 1.72
CA ASP A 365 -23.13 -12.92 0.32
C ASP A 365 -21.99 -12.35 -0.53
N PRO A 366 -21.27 -13.19 -1.30
CA PRO A 366 -20.17 -12.72 -2.12
C PRO A 366 -20.57 -11.83 -3.30
N SER A 367 -21.85 -11.79 -3.66
CA SER A 367 -22.35 -10.89 -4.71
C SER A 367 -22.65 -9.48 -4.20
N ASN A 368 -22.68 -9.28 -2.88
CA ASN A 368 -22.99 -8.00 -2.28
C ASN A 368 -21.72 -7.20 -1.96
N TRP A 369 -21.57 -6.03 -2.59
CA TRP A 369 -20.41 -5.15 -2.44
C TRP A 369 -20.68 -3.91 -1.58
N GLU A 370 -21.72 -3.94 -0.74
CA GLU A 370 -22.07 -2.81 0.12
C GLU A 370 -21.27 -2.83 1.43
N TYR A 371 -20.68 -1.68 1.77
CA TYR A 371 -19.91 -1.48 2.99
C TYR A 371 -20.48 -0.33 3.82
N SER A 372 -20.49 -0.49 5.13
CA SER A 372 -20.66 0.62 6.09
C SER A 372 -19.34 1.33 6.28
N LYS A 373 -19.34 2.67 6.21
CA LYS A 373 -18.17 3.53 6.43
C LYS A 373 -18.24 4.18 7.81
N LYS A 374 -17.18 4.05 8.62
CA LYS A 374 -17.05 4.65 9.95
C LYS A 374 -15.72 5.40 10.07
N ILE A 375 -15.71 6.51 10.81
CA ILE A 375 -14.48 7.27 11.09
C ILE A 375 -13.80 6.64 12.31
N ILE A 376 -12.53 6.24 12.15
CA ILE A 376 -11.66 5.81 13.24
C ILE A 376 -10.97 7.01 13.88
N HIS A 377 -10.45 7.91 13.05
CA HIS A 377 -9.70 9.09 13.47
C HIS A 377 -10.05 10.28 12.57
N GLN A 378 -10.06 11.47 13.14
CA GLN A 378 -10.18 12.72 12.41
C GLN A 378 -9.13 13.72 12.91
N SER A 379 -8.19 14.06 12.03
CA SER A 379 -7.19 15.08 12.24
C SER A 379 -7.83 16.46 12.30
N LYS A 380 -7.23 17.34 13.10
CA LYS A 380 -7.56 18.76 13.21
C LYS A 380 -6.88 19.62 12.15
N LYS A 381 -5.90 19.09 11.40
CA LYS A 381 -5.01 19.88 10.54
C LYS A 381 -4.88 19.39 9.08
N SER A 382 -5.85 18.63 8.59
CA SER A 382 -5.87 17.94 7.29
C SER A 382 -5.09 16.63 7.24
N THR A 383 -3.93 16.55 6.61
CA THR A 383 -3.53 15.35 5.87
C THR A 383 -3.19 14.15 6.76
N ILE A 384 -3.74 12.98 6.42
CA ILE A 384 -3.31 11.68 6.94
C ILE A 384 -2.44 10.98 5.88
N GLY A 385 -1.24 10.55 6.28
CA GLY A 385 -0.32 9.83 5.40
C GLY A 385 -0.74 8.39 5.08
N GLN A 386 0.18 7.63 4.51
CA GLN A 386 0.04 6.19 4.33
C GLN A 386 0.13 5.47 5.68
N ILE A 387 -0.80 4.55 5.94
CA ILE A 387 -0.99 3.85 7.21
C ILE A 387 -0.32 2.48 7.13
N SER A 388 0.34 2.05 8.20
CA SER A 388 0.80 0.66 8.36
C SER A 388 -0.01 -0.05 9.43
N ILE A 389 -0.32 -1.32 9.20
CA ILE A 389 -1.18 -2.14 10.08
C ILE A 389 -0.63 -3.55 10.18
N GLU A 390 -0.43 -4.05 11.40
CA GLU A 390 -0.03 -5.43 11.68
C GLU A 390 -0.25 -5.75 13.16
N ASP A 391 -0.45 -7.02 13.50
CA ASP A 391 -0.38 -7.51 14.88
C ASP A 391 1.08 -7.64 15.32
N VAL A 392 1.65 -6.54 15.84
CA VAL A 392 3.09 -6.47 16.09
C VAL A 392 3.49 -7.14 17.40
N ASP A 393 2.58 -7.24 18.37
CA ASP A 393 2.83 -7.93 19.65
C ASP A 393 2.19 -9.32 19.75
N SER A 394 1.54 -9.79 18.68
CA SER A 394 0.96 -11.13 18.56
C SER A 394 -0.15 -11.41 19.58
N ASP A 395 -0.91 -10.39 19.96
CA ASP A 395 -2.05 -10.53 20.87
C ASP A 395 -3.38 -10.86 20.16
N GLY A 396 -3.36 -10.91 18.83
CA GLY A 396 -4.53 -11.16 17.97
C GLY A 396 -5.29 -9.91 17.55
N HIS A 397 -4.84 -8.72 17.96
CA HIS A 397 -5.44 -7.43 17.64
C HIS A 397 -4.43 -6.51 16.94
N PRO A 398 -4.59 -6.23 15.63
CA PRO A 398 -3.59 -5.47 14.92
C PRO A 398 -3.46 -4.02 15.40
N GLU A 399 -2.22 -3.54 15.42
CA GLU A 399 -1.86 -2.14 15.62
C GLU A 399 -1.88 -1.39 14.29
N MET A 400 -2.57 -0.26 14.28
CA MET A 400 -2.61 0.70 13.19
C MET A 400 -1.81 1.95 13.56
N PHE A 401 -0.81 2.27 12.73
CA PHE A 401 0.04 3.44 12.87
C PHE A 401 -0.40 4.50 11.86
N VAL A 402 -0.87 5.65 12.36
CA VAL A 402 -1.50 6.71 11.56
C VAL A 402 -0.61 7.96 11.56
N PRO A 403 0.07 8.27 10.44
CA PRO A 403 0.81 9.51 10.30
C PRO A 403 -0.15 10.70 10.10
N ALA A 404 -0.36 11.51 11.14
CA ALA A 404 -1.10 12.77 11.03
C ALA A 404 -0.14 13.88 10.58
N TYR A 405 0.17 13.90 9.28
CA TYR A 405 1.22 14.68 8.65
C TYR A 405 1.29 16.14 9.10
N ASN A 406 0.16 16.85 9.04
CA ASN A 406 0.08 18.26 9.41
C ASN A 406 0.01 18.53 10.92
N GLU A 407 -0.37 17.52 11.71
CA GLU A 407 -0.33 17.61 13.17
C GLU A 407 1.06 17.40 13.73
N GLY A 408 1.91 16.69 12.98
CA GLY A 408 3.22 16.28 13.45
C GLY A 408 3.12 15.22 14.55
N ILE A 409 2.14 14.33 14.43
CA ILE A 409 1.87 13.25 15.38
C ILE A 409 1.71 11.94 14.60
N VAL A 410 2.23 10.86 15.15
CA VAL A 410 1.86 9.50 14.74
C VAL A 410 0.99 8.91 15.84
N TYR A 411 -0.26 8.56 15.50
CA TYR A 411 -1.18 7.90 16.41
C TYR A 411 -1.07 6.38 16.28
N ILE A 412 -1.23 5.67 17.40
CA ILE A 412 -1.21 4.21 17.44
C ILE A 412 -2.54 3.73 18.00
N TYR A 413 -3.30 3.04 17.16
CA TYR A 413 -4.57 2.43 17.52
C TYR A 413 -4.42 0.91 17.56
N ARG A 414 -5.00 0.26 18.58
CA ARG A 414 -5.28 -1.18 18.54
C ARG A 414 -6.68 -1.42 18.00
N LEU A 415 -6.82 -2.32 17.05
CA LEU A 415 -8.11 -2.65 16.44
C LEU A 415 -8.68 -3.90 17.12
N MET A 416 -9.61 -3.71 18.05
CA MET A 416 -10.20 -4.82 18.82
C MET A 416 -11.44 -5.36 18.12
N ASP A 417 -11.56 -6.68 18.04
CA ASP A 417 -12.79 -7.35 17.62
C ASP A 417 -13.52 -7.90 18.84
N ASN A 418 -14.79 -7.55 19.00
CA ASN A 418 -15.36 -7.29 20.32
C ASN A 418 -16.68 -7.97 20.61
#